data_AF-A0A2I1HFU0-F1
#
_entry.id   AF-A0A2I1HFU0-F1
#
_cell.length_a   1.000
_cell.length_b   1.000
_cell.length_c   1.000
_cell.angle_alpha   90.00
_cell.angle_beta   90.00
_cell.angle_gamma   90.00
#
_symmetry.space_group_name_H-M   'P 1'
#
loop_
_entity.id
_entity.type
_entity.pdbx_description
1 polymer ?
#
loop_
_entity_poly.entity_id
_entity_poly.type
_entity_poly.pdbx_seq_one_letter_code
_entity_poly.pdbx_strand_id
1 'polypeptide(L)'
;MAAWYNGESSNVFDITQWGNNTQTMLEQFWIDLINQNQGRICYFHNFGGYDAILSLPALLNLPYTFSPIMKDGEIIAIKVTNKGRVLLTIKDSIRILPGSLSKLAKDWGAETQKDHFPHYFWKDCIELTLRYSGPLPEYKYFEPKRTSQTDYEEMVEMFKDRDWNFLKVSRQYIIGDVKATYQVLIKYFETLVSKFPIDPLKVYSAPSTAFKRSSNREVI
;
A
#
# COMPACT_ATOMS: atom_id res chain seq x y z
N MET A 1 2.60 0.15 -11.45
CA MET A 1 2.27 1.48 -10.89
C MET A 1 2.62 1.44 -9.42
N ALA A 2 3.06 2.55 -8.83
CA ALA A 2 3.34 2.67 -7.40
C ALA A 2 2.74 3.99 -6.89
N ALA A 3 2.33 4.05 -5.62
CA ALA A 3 1.78 5.26 -5.04
C ALA A 3 2.08 5.33 -3.54
N TRP A 4 2.03 6.55 -3.01
CA TRP A 4 2.10 6.79 -1.57
C TRP A 4 1.13 7.91 -1.18
N TYR A 5 0.69 7.90 0.07
CA TYR A 5 -0.12 8.94 0.69
C TYR A 5 0.31 9.09 2.15
N ASN A 6 0.43 10.33 2.62
CA ASN A 6 0.93 10.61 3.97
C ASN A 6 -0.06 11.37 4.87
N GLY A 7 -1.31 11.54 4.41
CA GLY A 7 -2.34 12.33 5.11
C GLY A 7 -2.50 13.76 4.60
N GLU A 8 -1.47 14.29 3.92
CA GLU A 8 -1.43 15.67 3.42
C GLU A 8 -1.28 15.69 1.91
N SER A 9 -0.35 14.89 1.40
CA SER A 9 0.00 14.76 0.00
C SER A 9 0.08 13.30 -0.43
N SER A 10 0.04 13.11 -1.74
CA SER A 10 0.23 11.82 -2.40
C SER A 10 0.91 12.01 -3.73
N ASN A 11 1.53 10.94 -4.22
CA ASN A 11 2.02 10.89 -5.58
C ASN A 11 1.81 9.48 -6.17
N VAL A 12 1.72 9.42 -7.51
CA VAL A 12 1.47 8.19 -8.26
C VAL A 12 2.45 8.10 -9.41
N PHE A 13 3.08 6.94 -9.53
CA PHE A 13 4.16 6.64 -10.46
C PHE A 13 3.71 5.52 -11.40
N ASP A 14 3.79 5.76 -12.70
CA ASP A 14 3.49 4.76 -13.72
C ASP A 14 4.63 4.62 -14.71
N ILE A 15 4.83 3.42 -15.24
CA ILE A 15 6.01 3.12 -16.07
C ILE A 15 6.04 3.92 -17.38
N THR A 16 4.91 4.47 -17.83
CA THR A 16 4.88 5.24 -19.08
C THR A 16 5.65 6.55 -18.97
N GLN A 17 5.80 7.08 -17.75
CA GLN A 17 6.60 8.27 -17.47
C GLN A 17 8.12 8.04 -17.68
N TRP A 18 8.55 6.78 -17.76
CA TRP A 18 9.96 6.38 -17.93
C TRP A 18 10.16 5.40 -19.08
N GLY A 19 9.42 5.54 -20.18
CA GLY A 19 9.61 4.71 -21.37
C GLY A 19 9.40 3.21 -21.10
N ASN A 20 8.48 2.88 -20.19
CA ASN A 20 8.19 1.52 -19.71
C ASN A 20 9.35 0.85 -18.94
N ASN A 21 10.31 1.62 -18.43
CA ASN A 21 11.36 1.11 -17.55
C ASN A 21 10.86 1.00 -16.10
N THR A 22 10.53 -0.23 -15.69
CA THR A 22 10.06 -0.53 -14.33
C THR A 22 11.09 -0.20 -13.25
N GLN A 23 12.37 -0.47 -13.49
CA GLN A 23 13.43 -0.23 -12.51
C GLN A 23 13.57 1.27 -12.21
N THR A 24 13.66 2.09 -13.25
CA THR A 24 13.74 3.55 -13.10
C THR A 24 12.49 4.12 -12.44
N MET A 25 11.30 3.66 -12.83
CA MET A 25 10.05 4.08 -12.19
C MET A 25 10.04 3.80 -10.69
N LEU A 26 10.48 2.61 -10.27
CA LEU A 26 10.54 2.22 -8.86
C LEU A 26 11.62 3.00 -8.10
N GLU A 27 12.78 3.25 -8.70
CA GLU A 27 13.82 4.10 -8.11
C GLU A 27 13.29 5.52 -7.86
N GLN A 28 12.60 6.10 -8.84
CA GLN A 28 11.98 7.43 -8.69
C GLN A 28 10.88 7.43 -7.63
N PHE A 29 10.06 6.38 -7.57
CA PHE A 29 9.07 6.21 -6.50
C PHE A 29 9.74 6.23 -5.11
N TRP A 30 10.81 5.46 -4.92
CA TRP A 30 11.51 5.40 -3.64
C TRP A 30 12.19 6.72 -3.27
N ILE A 31 12.84 7.38 -4.25
CA ILE A 31 13.45 8.70 -4.06
C ILE A 31 12.41 9.72 -3.60
N ASP A 32 11.26 9.80 -4.30
CA ASP A 32 10.20 10.73 -3.95
C ASP A 32 9.59 10.41 -2.58
N LEU A 33 9.25 9.14 -2.33
CA LEU A 33 8.72 8.71 -1.03
C LEU A 33 9.65 9.09 0.13
N ILE A 34 10.95 8.82 -0.01
CA ILE A 34 11.96 9.16 1.01
C ILE A 34 12.07 10.68 1.19
N ASN A 35 12.15 11.44 0.11
CA ASN A 35 12.32 12.90 0.16
C ASN A 35 11.10 13.62 0.76
N GLN A 36 9.89 13.17 0.43
CA GLN A 36 8.66 13.80 0.91
C GLN A 36 8.26 13.37 2.33
N ASN A 37 8.90 12.34 2.90
CA ASN A 37 8.52 11.76 4.18
C ASN A 37 9.70 11.60 5.15
N GLN A 38 10.65 12.54 5.09
CA GLN A 38 11.85 12.53 5.92
C GLN A 38 11.55 12.41 7.42
N GLY A 39 12.18 11.42 8.06
CA GLY A 39 12.02 11.11 9.48
C GLY A 39 10.72 10.39 9.85
N ARG A 40 9.82 10.12 8.89
CA ARG A 40 8.54 9.45 9.15
C ARG A 40 8.67 7.92 9.13
N ILE A 41 7.65 7.25 9.67
CA ILE A 41 7.43 5.81 9.52
C ILE A 41 6.42 5.62 8.39
N CYS A 42 6.79 4.88 7.35
CA CYS A 42 5.92 4.52 6.24
C CYS A 42 5.48 3.07 6.39
N TYR A 43 4.18 2.83 6.24
CA TYR A 43 3.60 1.50 6.29
C TYR A 43 3.18 1.05 4.90
N PHE A 44 3.63 -0.14 4.51
CA PHE A 44 3.12 -0.86 3.36
C PHE A 44 2.24 -2.00 3.86
N HIS A 45 1.14 -2.28 3.18
CA HIS A 45 0.27 -3.40 3.54
C HIS A 45 0.75 -4.67 2.87
N ASN A 46 1.19 -5.64 3.67
CA ASN A 46 1.84 -6.87 3.22
C ASN A 46 3.22 -6.62 2.58
N PHE A 47 4.08 -5.86 3.26
CA PHE A 47 5.45 -5.57 2.79
C PHE A 47 6.35 -6.81 2.74
N GLY A 48 6.03 -7.88 3.49
CA GLY A 48 6.69 -9.17 3.29
C GLY A 48 6.24 -9.89 2.00
N GLY A 49 5.23 -9.37 1.30
CA GLY A 49 4.61 -9.98 0.14
C GLY A 49 5.27 -9.61 -1.20
N TYR A 50 4.63 -10.06 -2.27
CA TYR A 50 5.17 -10.02 -3.63
C TYR A 50 5.54 -8.62 -4.12
N ASP A 51 4.64 -7.64 -4.02
CA ASP A 51 4.85 -6.29 -4.57
C ASP A 51 6.06 -5.59 -3.94
N ALA A 52 6.25 -5.78 -2.64
CA ALA A 52 7.37 -5.23 -1.91
C ALA A 52 8.69 -5.91 -2.29
N ILE A 53 8.71 -7.23 -2.44
CA ILE A 53 9.88 -7.99 -2.92
C ILE A 53 10.29 -7.51 -4.32
N LEU A 54 9.32 -7.29 -5.22
CA LEU A 54 9.59 -6.76 -6.56
C LEU A 54 10.18 -5.34 -6.54
N SER A 55 9.74 -4.51 -5.59
CA SER A 55 10.22 -3.12 -5.46
C SER A 55 11.55 -2.98 -4.74
N LEU A 56 12.00 -4.01 -4.01
CA LEU A 56 13.15 -3.96 -3.12
C LEU A 56 14.49 -3.75 -3.86
N PRO A 57 14.77 -4.37 -5.02
CA PRO A 57 16.01 -4.10 -5.77
C PRO A 57 16.17 -2.61 -6.11
N ALA A 58 15.10 -1.93 -6.50
CA ALA A 58 15.10 -0.49 -6.77
C ALA A 58 15.39 0.36 -5.53
N LEU A 59 14.85 -0.04 -4.36
CA LEU A 59 15.19 0.62 -3.11
C LEU A 59 16.68 0.46 -2.78
N LEU A 60 17.20 -0.75 -2.88
CA LEU A 60 18.57 -1.10 -2.47
C LEU A 60 19.64 -0.54 -3.41
N ASN A 61 19.28 -0.17 -4.64
CA ASN A 61 20.17 0.53 -5.57
C ASN A 61 20.41 2.01 -5.20
N LEU A 62 19.59 2.59 -4.32
CA LEU A 62 19.76 3.98 -3.92
C LEU A 62 21.01 4.15 -3.03
N PRO A 63 21.68 5.32 -3.06
CA PRO A 63 22.93 5.57 -2.32
C PRO A 63 22.68 5.86 -0.83
N TYR A 64 21.95 4.96 -0.16
CA TYR A 64 21.62 5.02 1.26
C TYR A 64 22.08 3.76 1.99
N THR A 65 22.08 3.82 3.31
CA THR A 65 22.35 2.67 4.16
C THR A 65 21.02 2.08 4.65
N PHE A 66 20.85 0.78 4.42
CA PHE A 66 19.64 0.04 4.77
C PHE A 66 19.92 -0.90 5.93
N SER A 67 19.14 -0.80 7.00
CA SER A 67 19.23 -1.68 8.16
C SER A 67 17.92 -2.44 8.32
N PRO A 68 17.82 -3.68 7.82
CA PRO A 68 16.63 -4.49 7.97
C PRO A 68 16.48 -5.00 9.42
N ILE A 69 15.25 -5.09 9.88
CA ILE A 69 14.85 -5.79 11.10
C ILE A 69 14.15 -7.07 10.65
N MET A 70 14.78 -8.20 10.96
CA MET A 70 14.32 -9.52 10.54
C MET A 70 13.72 -10.29 11.72
N LYS A 71 12.74 -11.16 11.44
CA LYS A 71 12.28 -12.19 12.37
C LYS A 71 11.91 -13.43 11.57
N ASP A 72 12.39 -14.59 12.01
CA ASP A 72 12.08 -15.89 11.41
C ASP A 72 12.30 -15.94 9.88
N GLY A 73 13.33 -15.22 9.40
CA GLY A 73 13.67 -15.14 7.97
C GLY A 73 12.92 -14.06 7.18
N GLU A 74 11.97 -13.33 7.79
CA GLU A 74 11.16 -12.31 7.13
C GLU A 74 11.53 -10.89 7.55
N ILE A 75 11.47 -9.95 6.60
CA ILE A 75 11.66 -8.50 6.86
C ILE A 75 10.40 -7.97 7.56
N ILE A 76 10.55 -7.43 8.76
CA ILE A 76 9.47 -6.71 9.46
C ILE A 76 9.56 -5.20 9.23
N ALA A 77 10.77 -4.67 9.16
CA ALA A 77 11.01 -3.26 8.94
C ALA A 77 12.36 -3.03 8.26
N ILE A 78 12.50 -1.90 7.59
CA ILE A 78 13.78 -1.43 7.04
C ILE A 78 13.97 0.01 7.49
N LYS A 79 15.09 0.30 8.17
CA LYS A 79 15.51 1.66 8.45
C LYS A 79 16.41 2.14 7.31
N VAL A 80 16.03 3.24 6.67
CA VAL A 80 16.81 3.92 5.62
C VAL A 80 17.55 5.09 6.26
N THR A 81 18.87 5.14 6.08
CA THR A 81 19.72 6.18 6.68
C THR A 81 20.70 6.77 5.67
N ASN A 82 21.10 8.01 5.91
CA ASN A 82 22.15 8.69 5.16
C ASN A 82 23.02 9.49 6.14
N LYS A 83 24.33 9.22 6.17
CA LYS A 83 25.30 9.84 7.08
C LYS A 83 24.83 9.84 8.55
N GLY A 84 24.27 8.72 9.00
CA GLY A 84 23.78 8.54 10.38
C GLY A 84 22.39 9.14 10.67
N ARG A 85 21.81 9.94 9.76
CA ARG A 85 20.43 10.44 9.89
C ARG A 85 19.43 9.41 9.36
N VAL A 86 18.37 9.14 10.12
CA VAL A 86 17.23 8.34 9.66
C VAL A 86 16.42 9.15 8.67
N LEU A 87 16.29 8.66 7.44
CA LEU A 87 15.50 9.28 6.39
C LEU A 87 14.07 8.74 6.39
N LEU A 88 13.91 7.42 6.52
CA LEU A 88 12.61 6.75 6.50
C LEU A 88 12.70 5.45 7.29
N THR A 89 11.61 5.06 7.96
CA THR A 89 11.46 3.69 8.47
C THR A 89 10.28 3.03 7.77
N ILE A 90 10.55 1.97 7.02
CA ILE A 90 9.52 1.18 6.33
C ILE A 90 9.08 0.07 7.26
N LYS A 91 7.77 -0.14 7.40
CA LYS A 91 7.17 -1.21 8.21
C LYS A 91 6.06 -1.93 7.45
N ASP A 92 5.84 -3.20 7.81
CA ASP A 92 4.74 -3.99 7.31
C ASP A 92 3.50 -3.84 8.20
N SER A 93 2.42 -3.26 7.67
CA SER A 93 1.18 -3.09 8.43
C SER A 93 0.43 -4.40 8.66
N ILE A 94 0.60 -5.44 7.83
CA ILE A 94 -0.12 -6.71 8.01
C ILE A 94 0.26 -7.39 9.33
N ARG A 95 1.45 -7.08 9.86
CA ARG A 95 1.94 -7.63 11.12
C ARG A 95 1.18 -7.09 12.32
N ILE A 96 0.72 -5.84 12.27
CA ILE A 96 -0.04 -5.19 13.35
C ILE A 96 -1.56 -5.26 13.11
N LEU A 97 -1.98 -5.34 11.86
CA LEU A 97 -3.36 -5.42 11.41
C LEU A 97 -3.50 -6.57 10.39
N PRO A 98 -3.65 -7.81 10.86
CA PRO A 98 -3.81 -8.95 9.98
C PRO A 98 -5.18 -8.92 9.31
N GLY A 99 -5.22 -9.12 7.99
CA GLY A 99 -6.45 -9.14 7.20
C GLY A 99 -6.23 -8.51 5.83
N SER A 100 -7.15 -8.71 4.89
CA SER A 100 -7.12 -7.99 3.63
C SER A 100 -7.51 -6.54 3.83
N LEU A 101 -6.91 -5.64 3.04
CA LEU A 101 -7.24 -4.22 3.09
C LEU A 101 -8.74 -3.93 2.92
N SER A 102 -9.45 -4.64 2.03
CA SER A 102 -10.91 -4.48 1.87
C SER A 102 -11.67 -4.78 3.14
N LYS A 103 -11.34 -5.90 3.81
CA LYS A 103 -11.98 -6.29 5.07
C LYS A 103 -11.66 -5.27 6.16
N LEU A 104 -10.40 -4.85 6.27
CA LEU A 104 -9.98 -3.86 7.26
C LEU A 104 -10.65 -2.50 7.03
N ALA A 105 -10.73 -2.02 5.79
CA ALA A 105 -11.40 -0.77 5.44
C ALA A 105 -12.89 -0.80 5.85
N LYS A 106 -13.57 -1.93 5.66
CA LYS A 106 -14.94 -2.12 6.13
C LYS A 106 -15.05 -2.19 7.65
N ASP A 107 -14.26 -3.05 8.29
CA ASP A 107 -14.32 -3.32 9.74
C ASP A 107 -13.96 -2.07 10.57
N TRP A 108 -13.05 -1.23 10.07
CA TRP A 108 -12.65 0.04 10.70
C TRP A 108 -13.43 1.25 10.16
N GLY A 109 -14.38 1.03 9.25
CA GLY A 109 -15.21 2.08 8.65
C GLY A 109 -14.41 3.18 7.98
N ALA A 110 -13.32 2.86 7.28
CA ALA A 110 -12.54 3.82 6.50
C ALA A 110 -13.45 4.55 5.49
N GLU A 111 -13.21 5.83 5.26
CA GLU A 111 -14.02 6.61 4.30
C GLU A 111 -13.77 6.14 2.87
N THR A 112 -12.51 5.80 2.57
CA THR A 112 -12.13 5.20 1.29
C THR A 112 -12.24 3.68 1.40
N GLN A 113 -13.16 3.12 0.62
CA GLN A 113 -13.27 1.68 0.43
C GLN A 113 -12.39 1.23 -0.74
N LYS A 114 -11.99 -0.04 -0.71
CA LYS A 114 -11.22 -0.64 -1.80
C LYS A 114 -12.11 -0.77 -3.03
N ASP A 115 -11.64 -0.24 -4.15
CA ASP A 115 -12.34 -0.26 -5.43
C ASP A 115 -12.10 -1.62 -6.16
N HIS A 116 -12.67 -1.78 -7.35
CA HIS A 116 -12.56 -2.99 -8.16
C HIS A 116 -11.69 -2.74 -9.40
N PHE A 117 -10.90 -3.73 -9.79
CA PHE A 117 -9.98 -3.62 -10.91
C PHE A 117 -9.93 -4.92 -11.73
N PRO A 118 -9.83 -4.85 -13.07
CA PRO A 118 -9.72 -6.03 -13.92
C PRO A 118 -8.28 -6.58 -13.92
N HIS A 119 -7.93 -7.33 -12.88
CA HIS A 119 -6.57 -7.84 -12.62
C HIS A 119 -5.99 -8.71 -13.75
N TYR A 120 -6.85 -9.32 -14.57
CA TYR A 120 -6.43 -10.21 -15.66
C TYR A 120 -6.54 -9.56 -17.05
N PHE A 121 -6.86 -8.26 -17.12
CA PHE A 121 -6.97 -7.56 -18.39
C PHE A 121 -5.60 -7.42 -19.06
N TRP A 122 -5.50 -7.92 -20.29
CA TRP A 122 -4.27 -7.91 -21.07
C TRP A 122 -4.61 -7.73 -22.56
N LYS A 123 -3.95 -6.76 -23.21
CA LYS A 123 -4.13 -6.42 -24.63
C LYS A 123 -2.87 -6.79 -25.42
N ASP A 124 -2.43 -8.03 -25.30
CA ASP A 124 -1.28 -8.66 -25.99
C ASP A 124 0.11 -8.12 -25.64
N CYS A 125 0.26 -6.82 -25.36
CA CYS A 125 1.49 -6.23 -24.87
C CYS A 125 1.23 -5.12 -23.84
N ILE A 126 2.29 -4.74 -23.11
CA ILE A 126 2.19 -3.74 -22.03
C ILE A 126 1.80 -2.36 -22.58
N GLU A 127 2.33 -1.97 -23.73
CA GLU A 127 2.07 -0.67 -24.34
C GLU A 127 0.60 -0.52 -24.75
N LEU A 128 0.03 -1.54 -25.39
CA LEU A 128 -1.37 -1.55 -25.78
C LEU A 128 -2.29 -1.63 -24.56
N THR A 129 -1.91 -2.40 -23.53
CA THR A 129 -2.70 -2.53 -22.30
C THR A 129 -2.76 -1.20 -21.55
N LEU A 130 -1.63 -0.51 -21.39
CA LEU A 130 -1.59 0.77 -20.67
C LEU A 130 -2.28 1.90 -21.44
N ARG A 131 -2.22 1.90 -22.78
CA ARG A 131 -2.91 2.89 -23.61
C ARG A 131 -4.39 2.60 -23.84
N TYR A 132 -4.90 1.48 -23.34
CA TYR A 132 -6.28 1.08 -23.56
C TYR A 132 -7.26 2.15 -23.05
N SER A 133 -8.13 2.59 -23.96
CA SER A 133 -9.28 3.44 -23.72
C SER A 133 -10.42 2.91 -24.58
N GLY A 134 -11.51 2.47 -23.95
CA GLY A 134 -12.64 1.88 -24.66
C GLY A 134 -13.66 1.28 -23.67
N PRO A 135 -14.45 0.29 -24.09
CA PRO A 135 -15.44 -0.34 -23.20
C PRO A 135 -14.82 -0.91 -21.91
N LEU A 136 -15.61 -0.97 -20.83
CA LEU A 136 -15.22 -1.67 -19.60
C LEU A 136 -14.85 -3.13 -19.94
N PRO A 137 -13.72 -3.67 -19.43
CA PRO A 137 -13.39 -5.08 -19.61
C PRO A 137 -14.49 -6.00 -19.12
N GLU A 138 -14.71 -7.12 -19.80
CA GLU A 138 -15.67 -8.14 -19.36
C GLU A 138 -15.34 -8.69 -17.95
N TYR A 139 -16.35 -9.15 -17.21
CA TYR A 139 -16.21 -9.70 -15.86
C TYR A 139 -15.13 -10.79 -15.73
N LYS A 140 -14.89 -11.58 -16.78
CA LYS A 140 -13.82 -12.61 -16.81
C LYS A 140 -12.42 -12.08 -16.52
N TYR A 141 -12.20 -10.77 -16.70
CA TYR A 141 -10.92 -10.11 -16.40
C TYR A 141 -10.79 -9.67 -14.94
N PHE A 142 -11.83 -9.83 -14.13
CA PHE A 142 -11.83 -9.50 -12.71
C PHE A 142 -11.58 -10.75 -11.87
N GLU A 143 -10.88 -10.58 -10.75
CA GLU A 143 -10.71 -11.67 -9.78
C GLU A 143 -12.02 -11.86 -8.99
N PRO A 144 -12.69 -13.04 -9.07
CA PRO A 144 -14.01 -13.23 -8.44
C PRO A 144 -13.98 -13.12 -6.91
N LYS A 145 -12.81 -13.35 -6.29
CA LYS A 145 -12.62 -13.17 -4.83
C LYS A 145 -12.58 -11.69 -4.41
N ARG A 146 -12.38 -10.78 -5.36
CA ARG A 146 -12.24 -9.33 -5.13
C ARG A 146 -13.38 -8.51 -5.70
N THR A 147 -14.06 -9.01 -6.73
CA THR A 147 -15.15 -8.32 -7.42
C THR A 147 -16.29 -9.30 -7.57
N SER A 148 -17.41 -9.02 -6.91
CA SER A 148 -18.62 -9.79 -7.09
C SER A 148 -19.32 -9.42 -8.40
N GLN A 149 -20.29 -10.23 -8.80
CA GLN A 149 -21.12 -9.93 -9.97
C GLN A 149 -21.88 -8.60 -9.81
N THR A 150 -22.39 -8.32 -8.60
CA THR A 150 -23.08 -7.07 -8.27
C THR A 150 -22.14 -5.87 -8.37
N ASP A 151 -20.93 -5.96 -7.81
CA ASP A 151 -19.93 -4.88 -7.89
C ASP A 151 -19.59 -4.56 -9.37
N TYR A 152 -19.47 -5.61 -10.20
CA TYR A 152 -19.21 -5.45 -11.63
C TYR A 152 -20.39 -4.78 -12.37
N GLU A 153 -21.63 -5.14 -12.05
CA GLU A 153 -22.82 -4.51 -12.64
C GLU A 153 -22.90 -3.01 -12.29
N GLU A 154 -22.54 -2.64 -11.07
CA GLU A 154 -22.41 -1.23 -10.67
C GLU A 154 -21.34 -0.50 -11.50
N MET A 155 -20.20 -1.15 -11.77
CA MET A 155 -19.18 -0.59 -12.67
C MET A 155 -19.69 -0.44 -14.11
N VAL A 156 -20.44 -1.42 -14.64
CA VAL A 156 -21.02 -1.33 -15.99
C VAL A 156 -21.90 -0.09 -16.11
N GLU A 157 -22.78 0.13 -15.13
CA GLU A 157 -23.65 1.32 -15.10
C GLU A 157 -22.82 2.61 -14.98
N MET A 158 -21.76 2.58 -14.15
CA MET A 158 -20.84 3.70 -14.00
C MET A 158 -20.14 4.08 -15.32
N PHE A 159 -19.81 3.11 -16.18
CA PHE A 159 -19.09 3.31 -17.43
C PHE A 159 -19.97 3.28 -18.70
N LYS A 160 -21.31 3.26 -18.57
CA LYS A 160 -22.22 3.12 -19.72
C LYS A 160 -22.04 4.19 -20.82
N ASP A 161 -21.76 5.44 -20.43
CA ASP A 161 -21.65 6.60 -21.32
C ASP A 161 -20.21 7.16 -21.38
N ARG A 162 -19.21 6.38 -20.98
CA ARG A 162 -17.80 6.82 -20.99
C ARG A 162 -16.83 5.68 -21.18
N ASP A 163 -15.73 5.99 -21.85
CA ASP A 163 -14.63 5.04 -21.97
C ASP A 163 -13.98 4.73 -20.61
N TRP A 164 -13.73 3.43 -20.41
CA TRP A 164 -12.82 2.92 -19.41
C TRP A 164 -11.39 3.07 -19.91
N ASN A 165 -10.60 3.85 -19.19
CA ASN A 165 -9.19 4.09 -19.49
C ASN A 165 -8.30 3.39 -18.46
N PHE A 166 -7.46 2.47 -18.92
CA PHE A 166 -6.66 1.60 -18.03
C PHE A 166 -5.83 2.42 -17.06
N LEU A 167 -4.99 3.34 -17.56
CA LEU A 167 -4.11 4.14 -16.72
C LEU A 167 -4.88 5.03 -15.75
N LYS A 168 -5.96 5.67 -16.19
CA LYS A 168 -6.76 6.54 -15.33
C LYS A 168 -7.37 5.76 -14.16
N VAL A 169 -7.96 4.62 -14.44
CA VAL A 169 -8.60 3.78 -13.42
C VAL A 169 -7.55 3.12 -12.53
N SER A 170 -6.43 2.63 -13.08
CA SER A 170 -5.31 2.13 -12.27
C SER A 170 -4.78 3.18 -11.29
N ARG A 171 -4.65 4.45 -11.73
CA ARG A 171 -4.21 5.55 -10.86
C ARG A 171 -5.19 5.80 -9.73
N GLN A 172 -6.50 5.80 -10.01
CA GLN A 172 -7.55 5.96 -9.00
C GLN A 172 -7.59 4.79 -8.01
N TYR A 173 -7.43 3.57 -8.52
CA TYR A 173 -7.42 2.35 -7.71
C TYR A 173 -6.25 2.34 -6.72
N ILE A 174 -5.02 2.57 -7.19
CA ILE A 174 -3.83 2.51 -6.33
C ILE A 174 -3.80 3.64 -5.30
N ILE A 175 -4.29 4.85 -5.65
CA ILE A 175 -4.39 5.95 -4.69
C ILE A 175 -5.44 5.65 -3.62
N GLY A 176 -6.55 5.00 -4.01
CA GLY A 176 -7.58 4.53 -3.09
C GLY A 176 -7.01 3.53 -2.07
N ASP A 177 -6.21 2.56 -2.52
CA ASP A 177 -5.57 1.57 -1.65
C ASP A 177 -4.65 2.20 -0.59
N VAL A 178 -3.79 3.15 -0.98
CA VAL A 178 -2.88 3.80 -0.01
C VAL A 178 -3.63 4.73 0.96
N LYS A 179 -4.71 5.39 0.50
CA LYS A 179 -5.59 6.19 1.37
C LYS A 179 -6.36 5.32 2.37
N ALA A 180 -6.95 4.23 1.91
CA ALA A 180 -7.63 3.27 2.78
C ALA A 180 -6.67 2.71 3.83
N THR A 181 -5.45 2.34 3.42
CA THR A 181 -4.40 1.85 4.34
C THR A 181 -4.08 2.89 5.41
N TYR A 182 -3.88 4.15 5.03
CA TYR A 182 -3.64 5.25 5.96
C TYR A 182 -4.80 5.42 6.95
N GLN A 183 -6.04 5.50 6.46
CA GLN A 183 -7.23 5.72 7.28
C GLN A 183 -7.44 4.58 8.29
N VAL A 184 -7.28 3.33 7.86
CA VAL A 184 -7.34 2.16 8.75
C VAL A 184 -6.28 2.24 9.84
N LEU A 185 -5.03 2.58 9.48
CA LEU A 185 -3.93 2.69 10.44
C LEU A 185 -4.16 3.80 11.47
N ILE A 186 -4.62 4.97 11.04
CA ILE A 186 -4.93 6.08 11.95
C ILE A 186 -6.00 5.65 12.96
N LYS A 187 -7.11 5.07 12.51
CA LYS A 187 -8.19 4.61 13.41
C LYS A 187 -7.71 3.54 14.39
N TYR A 188 -6.87 2.61 13.92
CA TYR A 188 -6.26 1.61 14.79
C TYR A 188 -5.34 2.25 15.84
N PHE A 189 -4.47 3.18 15.43
CA PHE A 189 -3.54 3.87 16.31
C PHE A 189 -4.25 4.73 17.35
N GLU A 190 -5.27 5.48 16.95
CA GLU A 190 -6.13 6.24 17.86
C GLU A 190 -6.80 5.33 18.89
N THR A 191 -7.23 4.13 18.47
CA THR A 191 -7.79 3.13 19.38
C THR A 191 -6.74 2.59 20.37
N LEU A 192 -5.51 2.34 19.91
CA LEU A 192 -4.41 1.91 20.78
C LEU A 192 -4.04 2.96 21.83
N VAL A 193 -3.96 4.22 21.43
CA VAL A 193 -3.61 5.33 22.32
C VAL A 193 -4.74 5.59 23.32
N SER A 194 -5.99 5.66 22.85
CA SER A 194 -7.14 6.00 23.70
C SER A 194 -7.53 4.90 24.68
N LYS A 195 -7.41 3.62 24.29
CA LYS A 195 -7.90 2.49 25.11
C LYS A 195 -6.81 1.73 25.85
N PHE A 196 -5.55 1.78 25.39
CA PHE A 196 -4.50 0.86 25.88
C PHE A 196 -3.18 1.53 26.29
N PRO A 197 -3.13 2.86 26.46
CA PRO A 197 -1.91 3.69 26.49
C PRO A 197 -0.67 3.16 25.75
N ILE A 198 -0.85 2.47 24.61
CA ILE A 198 0.27 1.91 23.83
C ILE A 198 0.69 2.94 22.80
N ASP A 199 1.99 3.26 22.77
CA ASP A 199 2.60 3.97 21.66
C ASP A 199 2.63 3.05 20.41
N PRO A 200 1.81 3.33 19.39
CA PRO A 200 1.66 2.47 18.22
C PRO A 200 2.93 2.41 17.37
N LEU A 201 3.74 3.47 17.39
CA LEU A 201 4.94 3.59 16.56
C LEU A 201 6.08 2.71 17.07
N LYS A 202 6.02 2.27 18.34
CA LYS A 202 6.97 1.33 18.94
C LYS A 202 6.56 -0.13 18.78
N VAL A 203 5.49 -0.42 18.04
CA VAL A 203 5.01 -1.78 17.83
C VAL A 203 5.39 -2.29 16.44
N TYR A 204 5.71 -3.58 16.37
CA TYR A 204 6.10 -4.30 15.16
C TYR A 204 5.14 -5.43 14.79
N SER A 205 4.28 -5.87 15.72
CA SER A 205 3.29 -6.93 15.45
C SER A 205 2.11 -6.90 16.43
N ALA A 206 0.99 -7.51 16.06
CA ALA A 206 -0.20 -7.62 16.92
C ALA A 206 0.07 -8.35 18.24
N PRO A 207 0.86 -9.46 18.29
CA PRO A 207 1.30 -10.04 19.54
C PRO A 207 2.13 -9.06 20.40
N SER A 208 3.03 -8.28 19.78
CA SER A 208 3.78 -7.26 20.51
C SER A 208 2.87 -6.18 21.11
N THR A 209 1.76 -5.84 20.45
CA THR A 209 0.72 -4.97 21.02
C THR A 209 0.09 -5.62 22.26
N ALA A 210 -0.29 -6.89 22.16
CA ALA A 210 -0.95 -7.63 23.24
C ALA A 210 -0.04 -7.77 24.49
N PHE A 211 1.25 -8.09 24.31
CA PHE A 211 2.16 -8.28 25.43
C PHE A 211 2.57 -6.99 26.14
N LYS A 212 2.65 -5.85 25.44
CA LYS A 212 2.87 -4.54 26.10
C LYS A 212 1.75 -4.19 27.09
N ARG A 213 0.54 -4.68 26.84
CA ARG A 213 -0.58 -4.54 27.77
C ARG A 213 -0.43 -5.44 29.00
N SER A 214 0.08 -6.66 28.84
CA SER A 214 0.25 -7.58 29.98
C SER A 214 1.33 -7.13 30.96
N SER A 215 2.40 -6.48 30.49
CA SER A 215 3.48 -5.98 31.35
C SER A 215 3.15 -4.68 32.11
N ASN A 216 2.06 -3.99 31.76
CA ASN A 216 1.52 -2.85 32.53
C ASN A 216 0.44 -3.29 33.56
N ARG A 217 0.21 -4.60 33.72
CA ARG A 217 -0.61 -5.18 34.78
C ARG A 217 0.25 -5.95 35.76
N GLU A 218 1.19 -5.26 36.39
CA GLU A 218 1.73 -5.68 37.69
C GLU A 218 1.64 -4.49 38.65
N VAL A 219 1.25 -4.79 39.90
CA VAL A 219 0.89 -3.92 41.03
C VAL A 219 -0.58 -3.45 41.06
N ILE A 220 -1.48 -4.38 41.40
CA ILE A 220 -2.41 -4.25 42.55
C ILE A 220 -2.46 -5.60 43.25
#